data_AF-A0A531M524-F1
#
_entry.id   AF-A0A531M524-F1
#
_cell.length_a   1.000
_cell.length_b   1.000
_cell.length_c   1.000
_cell.angle_alpha   90.00
_cell.angle_beta   90.00
_cell.angle_gamma   90.00
#
_symmetry.space_group_name_H-M   'P 1'
#
loop_
_entity.id
_entity.type
_entity.pdbx_description
1 polymer ?
#
loop_
_entity_poly.entity_id
_entity_poly.type
_entity_poly.pdbx_seq_one_letter_code
_entity_poly.pdbx_strand_id
1 'polypeptide(L)'
;FKGGSGTASRVVDYGHRSYTVGVFLQANFGSRRELTIAGAPLGNDLADDNPMEAYFSGGPTGAGSCIGIVATDAPLLPGQCKALARRVPLGLARTGTTGSHFSGDIFLAFSTANRDALNGRFPRGPATEHSYGHMDFIPWGRMDDFYAAVVQAAEEAVLNA
;
A
#
# COMPACT_ATOMS: atom_id res chain seq x y z
N PHE A 1 3.23 17.46 -11.33
CA PHE A 1 4.68 17.17 -11.20
C PHE A 1 4.98 15.89 -11.94
N LYS A 2 6.26 15.51 -12.05
CA LYS A 2 6.61 14.17 -12.52
C LYS A 2 6.20 13.17 -11.42
N GLY A 3 5.39 12.16 -11.76
CA GLY A 3 5.17 10.99 -10.90
C GLY A 3 6.14 9.86 -11.24
N GLY A 4 5.90 8.65 -10.76
CA GLY A 4 6.84 7.56 -10.98
C GLY A 4 6.69 6.39 -10.03
N SER A 5 7.82 5.77 -9.71
CA SER A 5 7.91 4.67 -8.76
C SER A 5 8.43 5.19 -7.44
N GLY A 6 7.69 4.97 -6.37
CA GLY A 6 8.12 5.33 -5.02
C GLY A 6 7.94 4.16 -4.05
N THR A 7 8.76 4.15 -3.01
CA THR A 7 8.77 3.08 -2.02
C THR A 7 9.11 3.63 -0.64
N ALA A 8 8.58 2.97 0.39
CA ALA A 8 8.95 3.22 1.78
C ALA A 8 8.62 1.98 2.63
N SER A 9 9.12 1.95 3.86
CA SER A 9 8.82 0.87 4.80
C SER A 9 8.73 1.35 6.24
N ARG A 10 8.11 0.53 7.09
CA ARG A 10 8.06 0.70 8.54
C ARG A 10 8.35 -0.63 9.21
N VAL A 11 9.01 -0.56 10.36
CA VAL A 11 9.18 -1.70 11.27
C VAL A 11 8.08 -1.62 12.33
N VAL A 12 7.43 -2.75 12.61
CA VAL A 12 6.37 -2.92 13.59
C VAL A 12 6.82 -3.95 14.62
N ASP A 13 6.94 -3.54 15.86
CA ASP A 13 7.29 -4.44 16.97
C ASP A 13 6.04 -5.19 17.46
N TYR A 14 6.17 -6.50 17.66
CA TYR A 14 5.13 -7.37 18.19
C TYR A 14 5.73 -8.39 19.16
N GLY A 15 5.55 -8.13 20.45
CA GLY A 15 6.16 -8.93 21.52
C GLY A 15 7.68 -8.85 21.46
N HIS A 16 8.36 -9.98 21.21
CA HIS A 16 9.82 -10.06 21.09
C HIS A 16 10.31 -10.11 19.63
N ARG A 17 9.41 -9.93 18.66
CA ARG A 17 9.73 -9.94 17.24
C ARG A 17 9.42 -8.57 16.65
N SER A 18 10.15 -8.23 15.60
CA SER A 18 9.85 -7.07 14.76
C SER A 18 9.53 -7.57 13.36
N TYR A 19 8.55 -6.94 12.73
CA TYR A 19 8.11 -7.23 11.38
C TYR A 19 8.27 -5.99 10.51
N THR A 20 8.50 -6.19 9.23
CA THR A 20 8.57 -5.11 8.23
C THR A 20 7.27 -5.02 7.47
N VAL A 21 6.78 -3.80 7.25
CA VAL A 21 5.73 -3.47 6.30
C VAL A 21 6.34 -2.55 5.24
N GLY A 22 6.45 -3.05 4.01
CA GLY A 22 6.92 -2.29 2.85
C GLY A 22 5.76 -1.92 1.93
N VAL A 23 5.82 -0.71 1.35
CA VAL A 23 4.87 -0.23 0.34
C VAL A 23 5.63 0.23 -0.88
N PHE A 24 5.23 -0.26 -2.05
CA PHE A 24 5.68 0.22 -3.36
C PHE A 24 4.49 0.77 -4.14
N LEU A 25 4.64 1.94 -4.75
CA LEU A 25 3.60 2.61 -5.53
C LEU A 25 4.14 2.96 -6.93
N GLN A 26 3.31 2.75 -7.93
CA GLN A 26 3.42 3.42 -9.23
C GLN A 26 2.43 4.59 -9.23
N ALA A 27 2.92 5.78 -8.87
CA ALA A 27 2.11 6.98 -8.66
C ALA A 27 1.97 7.79 -9.95
N ASN A 28 0.73 7.91 -10.43
CA ASN A 28 0.34 8.74 -11.57
C ASN A 28 -1.06 9.32 -11.32
N PHE A 29 -1.32 9.93 -10.16
CA PHE A 29 -2.65 10.37 -9.74
C PHE A 29 -2.64 11.79 -9.17
N GLY A 30 -3.84 12.30 -8.87
CA GLY A 30 -4.04 13.54 -8.11
C GLY A 30 -3.88 14.80 -8.96
N SER A 31 -4.41 15.91 -8.46
CA SER A 31 -4.23 17.22 -9.09
C SER A 31 -3.18 18.05 -8.34
N ARG A 32 -2.48 18.95 -9.04
CA ARG A 32 -1.45 19.80 -8.40
C ARG A 32 -2.00 20.58 -7.21
N ARG A 33 -3.19 21.17 -7.36
CA ARG A 33 -3.88 21.95 -6.31
C ARG A 33 -4.20 21.15 -5.04
N GLU A 34 -4.30 19.82 -5.13
CA GLU A 34 -4.60 18.95 -3.99
C GLU A 34 -3.35 18.66 -3.16
N LEU A 35 -2.14 18.86 -3.71
CA LEU A 35 -0.89 18.40 -3.10
C LEU A 35 -0.75 18.90 -1.65
N THR A 36 -0.68 17.93 -0.75
CA THR A 36 -0.39 18.12 0.66
C THR A 36 0.88 17.35 1.02
N ILE A 37 1.82 17.97 1.74
CA ILE A 37 3.05 17.31 2.21
C ILE A 37 3.17 17.54 3.70
N ALA A 38 3.29 16.47 4.48
CA ALA A 38 3.36 16.53 5.94
C ALA A 38 2.26 17.40 6.58
N GLY A 39 1.05 17.39 5.98
CA GLY A 39 -0.10 18.18 6.41
C GLY A 39 -0.13 19.64 5.93
N ALA A 40 0.91 20.13 5.25
CA ALA A 40 0.91 21.46 4.64
C ALA A 40 0.29 21.42 3.22
N PRO A 41 -0.76 22.20 2.93
CA PRO A 41 -1.36 22.26 1.60
C PRO A 41 -0.49 23.13 0.66
N LEU A 42 0.37 22.48 -0.13
CA LEU A 42 1.37 23.15 -0.97
C LEU A 42 0.93 23.33 -2.42
N GLY A 43 -0.27 22.87 -2.78
CA GLY A 43 -0.76 22.91 -4.16
C GLY A 43 -0.79 24.31 -4.78
N ASN A 44 -1.11 25.34 -3.98
CA ASN A 44 -1.09 26.74 -4.42
C ASN A 44 0.32 27.34 -4.38
N ASP A 45 1.10 27.02 -3.34
CA ASP A 45 2.46 27.54 -3.16
C ASP A 45 3.42 27.04 -4.24
N LEU A 46 3.11 25.89 -4.85
CA LEU A 46 3.88 25.27 -5.93
C LEU A 46 3.14 25.32 -7.28
N ALA A 47 2.25 26.30 -7.46
CA ALA A 47 1.44 26.49 -8.67
C ALA A 47 2.19 27.17 -9.84
N ASP A 48 3.50 26.95 -9.96
CA ASP A 48 4.30 27.41 -11.11
C ASP A 48 3.76 26.87 -12.44
N ASP A 49 4.21 27.44 -13.56
CA ASP A 49 3.78 27.05 -14.90
C ASP A 49 3.74 25.52 -15.10
N ASN A 50 2.59 25.03 -15.59
CA ASN A 50 2.35 23.62 -15.89
C ASN A 50 2.20 23.40 -17.41
N PRO A 51 3.29 23.46 -18.19
CA PRO A 51 3.19 23.29 -19.64
C PRO A 51 2.61 21.92 -20.04
N MET A 52 2.66 20.96 -19.11
CA MET A 52 2.17 19.60 -19.30
C MET A 52 0.64 19.48 -19.19
N GLU A 53 -0.02 20.46 -18.57
CA GLU A 53 -1.49 20.52 -18.50
C GLU A 53 -2.11 20.80 -19.87
N ALA A 54 -1.51 21.70 -20.64
CA ALA A 54 -1.90 21.96 -22.02
C ALA A 54 -1.56 20.79 -22.95
N TYR A 55 -0.47 20.05 -22.69
CA TYR A 55 -0.05 18.90 -23.48
C TYR A 55 -0.99 17.68 -23.30
N PHE A 56 -1.47 17.43 -22.08
CA PHE A 56 -2.40 16.34 -21.77
C PHE A 56 -3.87 16.80 -21.67
N SER A 57 -4.27 17.80 -22.45
CA SER A 57 -5.59 18.46 -22.41
C SER A 57 -6.80 17.56 -22.72
N GLY A 58 -6.61 16.25 -22.92
CA GLY A 58 -7.66 15.28 -23.24
C GLY A 58 -8.39 14.68 -22.03
N GLY A 59 -7.94 14.94 -20.80
CA GLY A 59 -8.54 14.39 -19.57
C GLY A 59 -8.77 15.43 -18.48
N PRO A 60 -9.75 15.21 -17.58
CA PRO A 60 -9.98 16.12 -16.45
C PRO A 60 -8.80 16.10 -15.48
N THR A 61 -8.55 17.22 -14.79
CA THR A 61 -7.51 17.30 -13.75
C THR A 61 -7.68 16.21 -12.71
N GLY A 62 -6.58 15.57 -12.30
CA GLY A 62 -6.59 14.48 -11.33
C GLY A 62 -6.95 13.11 -11.90
N ALA A 63 -7.21 13.00 -13.22
CA ALA A 63 -7.24 11.70 -13.90
C ALA A 63 -5.88 11.01 -13.85
N GLY A 64 -5.87 9.67 -13.81
CA GLY A 64 -4.62 8.93 -13.61
C GLY A 64 -4.80 7.53 -13.05
N SER A 65 -3.81 7.07 -12.29
CA SER A 65 -3.86 5.81 -11.56
C SER A 65 -2.79 5.71 -10.50
N CYS A 66 -3.05 4.90 -9.48
CA CYS A 66 -2.05 4.41 -8.56
C CYS A 66 -2.15 2.90 -8.42
N ILE A 67 -1.11 2.18 -8.81
CA ILE A 67 -0.98 0.75 -8.48
C ILE A 67 -0.09 0.62 -7.27
N GLY A 68 -0.57 -0.05 -6.21
CA GLY A 68 0.18 -0.21 -4.98
C GLY A 68 0.32 -1.65 -4.51
N ILE A 69 1.51 -1.98 -4.03
CA ILE A 69 1.86 -3.28 -3.46
C ILE A 69 2.27 -3.07 -2.01
N VAL A 70 1.62 -3.79 -1.10
CA VAL A 70 2.00 -3.89 0.32
C VAL A 70 2.61 -5.27 0.56
N ALA A 71 3.82 -5.31 1.12
CA ALA A 71 4.49 -6.55 1.49
C ALA A 71 4.79 -6.54 2.99
N THR A 72 4.66 -7.68 3.65
CA THR A 72 5.10 -7.84 5.05
C THR A 72 5.60 -9.23 5.34
N ASP A 73 6.55 -9.34 6.27
CA ASP A 73 7.00 -10.61 6.84
C ASP A 73 6.19 -11.04 8.09
N ALA A 74 5.18 -10.25 8.49
CA ALA A 74 4.25 -10.63 9.54
C ALA A 74 3.38 -11.81 9.12
N PRO A 75 3.13 -12.80 10.00
CA PRO A 75 2.22 -13.91 9.72
C PRO A 75 0.78 -13.39 9.60
N LEU A 76 0.27 -13.30 8.38
CA LEU A 76 -1.06 -12.79 8.09
C LEU A 76 -1.88 -13.77 7.26
N LEU A 77 -3.18 -13.81 7.55
CA LEU A 77 -4.19 -14.51 6.77
C LEU A 77 -4.59 -13.69 5.53
N PRO A 78 -5.16 -14.30 4.46
CA PRO A 78 -5.62 -13.57 3.27
C PRO A 78 -6.57 -12.41 3.57
N GLY A 79 -7.47 -12.58 4.54
CA GLY A 79 -8.38 -11.52 4.99
C GLY A 79 -7.66 -10.34 5.62
N GLN A 80 -6.56 -10.57 6.34
CA GLN A 80 -5.74 -9.54 6.97
C GLN A 80 -4.89 -8.79 5.93
N CYS A 81 -4.35 -9.49 4.94
CA CYS A 81 -3.73 -8.85 3.78
C CYS A 81 -4.72 -7.93 3.08
N LYS A 82 -5.96 -8.39 2.82
CA LYS A 82 -7.01 -7.53 2.26
C LYS A 82 -7.29 -6.29 3.13
N ALA A 83 -7.22 -6.44 4.46
CA ALA A 83 -7.35 -5.31 5.38
C ALA A 83 -6.16 -4.33 5.28
N LEU A 84 -4.93 -4.81 5.12
CA LEU A 84 -3.75 -3.96 4.85
C LEU A 84 -3.91 -3.18 3.54
N ALA A 85 -4.30 -3.84 2.45
CA ALA A 85 -4.48 -3.18 1.15
C ALA A 85 -5.49 -2.01 1.22
N ARG A 86 -6.54 -2.15 2.04
CA ARG A 86 -7.54 -1.08 2.29
C ARG A 86 -6.98 0.13 3.05
N ARG A 87 -5.75 0.09 3.54
CA ARG A 87 -5.09 1.23 4.22
C ARG A 87 -4.28 2.09 3.28
N VAL A 88 -3.88 1.58 2.11
CA VAL A 88 -3.15 2.37 1.11
C VAL A 88 -3.91 3.66 0.72
N PRO A 89 -5.23 3.64 0.44
CA PRO A 89 -5.98 4.87 0.16
C PRO A 89 -5.87 5.94 1.25
N LEU A 90 -5.74 5.55 2.52
CA LEU A 90 -5.63 6.50 3.62
C LEU A 90 -4.27 7.23 3.60
N GLY A 91 -3.20 6.56 3.17
CA GLY A 91 -1.89 7.19 2.97
C GLY A 91 -1.89 8.13 1.77
N LEU A 92 -2.50 7.72 0.66
CA LEU A 92 -2.71 8.58 -0.51
C LEU A 92 -3.53 9.83 -0.14
N ALA A 93 -4.62 9.68 0.62
CA ALA A 93 -5.45 10.80 1.04
C ALA A 93 -4.68 11.84 1.88
N ARG A 94 -3.65 11.43 2.62
CA ARG A 94 -2.77 12.37 3.35
C ARG A 94 -1.91 13.24 2.44
N THR A 95 -1.68 12.82 1.19
CA THR A 95 -1.05 13.65 0.16
C THR A 95 -2.04 14.52 -0.59
N GLY A 96 -3.32 14.48 -0.19
CA GLY A 96 -4.38 15.41 -0.57
C GLY A 96 -5.33 14.93 -1.68
N THR A 97 -5.03 13.82 -2.36
CA THR A 97 -5.96 13.28 -3.37
C THR A 97 -7.31 12.91 -2.74
N THR A 98 -8.37 13.11 -3.51
CA THR A 98 -9.72 12.65 -3.15
C THR A 98 -10.10 11.33 -3.84
N GLY A 99 -9.20 10.75 -4.63
CA GLY A 99 -9.48 9.57 -5.45
C GLY A 99 -10.42 9.91 -6.61
N SER A 100 -9.92 10.73 -7.54
CA SER A 100 -10.69 11.20 -8.71
C SER A 100 -11.40 10.05 -9.44
N HIS A 101 -12.59 10.31 -9.98
CA HIS A 101 -13.39 9.31 -10.71
C HIS A 101 -12.63 8.59 -11.81
N PHE A 102 -11.70 9.30 -12.47
CA PHE A 102 -10.85 8.76 -13.54
C PHE A 102 -9.49 8.29 -13.03
N SER A 103 -9.35 8.01 -11.73
CA SER A 103 -8.16 7.40 -11.14
C SER A 103 -8.33 5.90 -10.98
N GLY A 104 -7.54 5.12 -11.72
CA GLY A 104 -7.49 3.66 -11.58
C GLY A 104 -6.65 3.23 -10.38
N ASP A 105 -7.21 3.32 -9.17
CA ASP A 105 -6.49 3.05 -7.92
C ASP A 105 -6.70 1.61 -7.44
N ILE A 106 -5.65 0.77 -7.53
CA ILE A 106 -5.74 -0.68 -7.25
C ILE A 106 -4.58 -1.11 -6.34
N PHE A 107 -4.92 -1.84 -5.28
CA PHE A 107 -3.97 -2.21 -4.24
C PHE A 107 -3.98 -3.72 -3.98
N LEU A 108 -2.78 -4.29 -3.88
CA LEU A 108 -2.53 -5.67 -3.49
C LEU A 108 -1.70 -5.67 -2.20
N ALA A 109 -1.99 -6.61 -1.30
CA ALA A 109 -1.14 -6.87 -0.15
C ALA A 109 -0.85 -8.36 -0.03
N PHE A 110 0.36 -8.70 0.37
CA PHE A 110 0.75 -10.08 0.65
C PHE A 110 1.66 -10.18 1.86
N SER A 111 1.69 -11.38 2.46
CA SER A 111 2.63 -11.75 3.51
C SER A 111 3.63 -12.77 2.96
N THR A 112 4.89 -12.65 3.36
CA THR A 112 5.96 -13.61 3.05
C THR A 112 6.12 -14.70 4.13
N ALA A 113 5.36 -14.61 5.22
CA ALA A 113 5.31 -15.63 6.27
C ALA A 113 4.54 -16.88 5.81
N ASN A 114 4.42 -17.89 6.69
CA ASN A 114 3.64 -19.11 6.46
C ASN A 114 4.02 -19.87 5.16
N ARG A 115 5.26 -19.70 4.66
CA ARG A 115 5.72 -20.21 3.36
C ARG A 115 5.51 -21.72 3.20
N ASP A 116 5.79 -22.48 4.26
CA ASP A 116 5.64 -23.93 4.25
C ASP A 116 4.19 -24.38 4.50
N ALA A 117 3.36 -23.56 5.15
CA ALA A 117 1.98 -23.89 5.46
C ALA A 117 1.03 -23.81 4.24
N LEU A 118 1.39 -22.99 3.24
CA LEU A 118 0.59 -22.76 2.03
C LEU A 118 1.19 -23.42 0.78
N ASN A 119 1.95 -24.50 0.96
CA ASN A 119 2.56 -25.21 -0.16
C ASN A 119 1.53 -26.05 -0.96
N GLY A 120 1.66 -26.09 -2.29
CA GLY A 120 0.78 -26.83 -3.19
C GLY A 120 1.37 -28.17 -3.66
N ARG A 121 1.99 -28.94 -2.77
CA ARG A 121 2.64 -30.21 -3.16
C ARG A 121 1.61 -31.31 -3.41
N PHE A 122 1.88 -32.21 -4.37
CA PHE A 122 1.05 -33.39 -4.58
C PHE A 122 1.04 -34.28 -3.33
N PRO A 123 -0.13 -34.76 -2.88
CA PRO A 123 -0.23 -35.63 -1.72
C PRO A 123 0.50 -36.95 -1.98
N ARG A 124 1.17 -37.47 -0.96
CA ARG A 124 1.82 -38.78 -0.99
C ARG A 124 1.17 -39.68 0.05
N GLY A 125 0.49 -40.73 -0.42
CA GLY A 125 -0.22 -41.67 0.45
C GLY A 125 -1.55 -41.14 0.99
N PRO A 126 -2.24 -41.92 1.84
CA PRO A 126 -3.50 -41.52 2.46
C PRO A 126 -3.28 -40.39 3.47
N ALA A 127 -4.32 -39.60 3.73
CA ALA A 127 -4.29 -38.56 4.74
C ALA A 127 -4.10 -39.16 6.15
N THR A 128 -3.28 -38.50 6.96
CA THR A 128 -2.98 -38.87 8.36
C THR A 128 -3.07 -37.62 9.24
N GLU A 129 -3.04 -37.80 10.56
CA GLU A 129 -2.97 -36.69 11.53
C GLU A 129 -1.79 -35.73 11.27
N HIS A 130 -0.70 -36.22 10.66
CA HIS A 130 0.44 -35.37 10.29
C HIS A 130 0.24 -34.60 8.98
N SER A 131 -0.90 -34.75 8.31
CA SER A 131 -1.22 -34.09 7.05
C SER A 131 -1.89 -32.72 7.24
N TYR A 132 -2.25 -32.35 8.47
CA TYR A 132 -2.77 -31.01 8.77
C TYR A 132 -1.67 -29.95 8.64
N GLY A 133 -1.99 -28.86 7.94
CA GLY A 133 -1.14 -27.67 7.90
C GLY A 133 -1.35 -26.80 9.15
N HIS A 134 -0.28 -26.23 9.66
CA HIS A 134 -0.31 -25.28 10.76
C HIS A 134 0.22 -23.93 10.28
N MET A 135 -0.42 -22.84 10.69
CA MET A 135 0.00 -21.49 10.38
C MET A 135 -0.11 -20.61 11.62
N ASP A 136 0.83 -19.68 11.75
CA ASP A 136 0.72 -18.61 12.72
C ASP A 136 -0.03 -17.44 12.08
N PHE A 137 -0.67 -16.62 12.91
CA PHE A 137 -1.22 -15.35 12.47
C PHE A 137 -1.24 -14.32 13.59
N ILE A 138 -1.04 -13.04 13.24
CA ILE A 138 -1.26 -11.93 14.17
C ILE A 138 -2.75 -11.90 14.52
N PRO A 139 -3.17 -11.92 15.79
CA PRO A 139 -4.59 -11.82 16.14
C PRO A 139 -5.22 -10.52 15.62
N TRP A 140 -6.47 -10.57 15.16
CA TRP A 140 -7.16 -9.41 14.60
C TRP A 140 -7.16 -8.17 15.49
N GLY A 141 -7.27 -8.35 16.81
CA GLY A 141 -7.21 -7.26 17.80
C GLY A 141 -5.83 -6.64 18.00
N ARG A 142 -4.83 -7.01 17.20
CA ARG A 142 -3.44 -6.50 17.26
C ARG A 142 -2.93 -6.01 15.90
N MET A 143 -3.85 -5.67 15.00
CA MET A 143 -3.51 -5.25 13.63
C MET A 143 -3.28 -3.75 13.47
N ASP A 144 -3.61 -2.93 14.46
CA ASP A 144 -3.64 -1.47 14.30
C ASP A 144 -2.27 -0.86 13.99
N ASP A 145 -1.20 -1.35 14.62
CA ASP A 145 0.16 -0.88 14.34
C ASP A 145 0.59 -1.21 12.91
N PHE A 146 0.16 -2.37 12.38
CA PHE A 146 0.37 -2.74 10.97
C PHE A 146 -0.44 -1.85 10.03
N TYR A 147 -1.66 -1.48 10.41
CA TYR A 147 -2.46 -0.52 9.63
C TYR A 147 -1.80 0.85 9.58
N ALA A 148 -1.34 1.36 10.72
CA ALA A 148 -0.62 2.63 10.80
C ALA A 148 0.65 2.60 9.94
N ALA A 149 1.40 1.49 10.00
CA ALA A 149 2.59 1.28 9.18
C ALA A 149 2.30 1.36 7.67
N VAL A 150 1.21 0.74 7.20
CA VAL A 150 0.80 0.86 5.78
C VAL A 150 0.47 2.30 5.41
N VAL A 151 -0.30 3.01 6.25
CA VAL A 151 -0.69 4.40 5.97
C VAL A 151 0.54 5.29 5.85
N GLN A 152 1.47 5.20 6.80
CA GLN A 152 2.69 6.01 6.82
C GLN A 152 3.63 5.67 5.65
N ALA A 153 3.83 4.38 5.36
CA ALA A 153 4.66 3.95 4.24
C ALA A 153 4.04 4.34 2.89
N ALA A 154 2.71 4.28 2.74
CA ALA A 154 2.05 4.73 1.52
C ALA A 154 2.18 6.24 1.32
N GLU A 155 1.97 7.04 2.37
CA GLU A 155 2.17 8.50 2.34
C GLU A 155 3.60 8.86 1.91
N GLU A 156 4.62 8.25 2.52
CA GLU A 156 6.02 8.50 2.18
C GLU A 156 6.38 7.97 0.78
N ALA A 157 5.86 6.81 0.38
CA ALA A 157 6.11 6.25 -0.94
C ALA A 157 5.56 7.15 -2.07
N VAL A 158 4.47 7.88 -1.85
CA VAL A 158 3.99 8.90 -2.81
C VAL A 158 5.01 10.03 -2.95
N LEU A 159 5.57 10.52 -1.84
CA LEU A 159 6.52 11.62 -1.85
C LEU A 159 7.89 11.22 -2.42
N ASN A 160 8.26 9.95 -2.31
CA ASN A 160 9.49 9.39 -2.91
C ASN A 160 9.37 9.10 -4.42
N ALA A 161 8.16 9.16 -4.99
CA ALA A 161 7.88 8.87 -6.41
C ALA A 161 8.03 10.09 -7.33
#